data_AF-A0A2V5Q888-F1
#
_entry.id   AF-A0A2V5Q888-F1
#
_cell.length_a   1.000
_cell.length_b   1.000
_cell.length_c   1.000
_cell.angle_alpha   90.00
_cell.angle_beta   90.00
_cell.angle_gamma   90.00
#
_symmetry.space_group_name_H-M   'P 1'
#
loop_
_entity.id
_entity.type
_entity.pdbx_description
1 polymer ?
#
loop_
_entity_poly.entity_id
_entity_poly.type
_entity_poly.pdbx_seq_one_letter_code
_entity_poly.pdbx_strand_id
1 'polypeptide(L)'
;MFIIARGDELTPLETDNLRVDVEGDVRNEYVNSIRWVKPGVLLLEQFDIFRGGTGDARYQFIAKFDDKIGKFQIISKKKVPSRE
;
A
#
# COMPACT_ATOMS: atom_id res chain seq x y z
N MET A 1 -7.26 -7.62 -5.57
CA MET A 1 -7.86 -8.46 -4.51
C MET A 1 -6.74 -9.29 -3.90
N PHE A 2 -6.38 -9.01 -2.66
CA PHE A 2 -5.35 -9.77 -1.92
C PHE A 2 -6.05 -10.69 -0.95
N ILE A 3 -5.50 -11.88 -0.68
CA ILE A 3 -6.07 -12.82 0.30
C ILE A 3 -5.13 -12.91 1.49
N ILE A 4 -5.67 -12.69 2.69
CA ILE A 4 -4.97 -12.86 3.97
C ILE A 4 -5.43 -14.16 4.60
N ALA A 5 -4.49 -15.00 5.00
CA ALA A 5 -4.77 -16.19 5.79
C ALA A 5 -4.69 -15.85 7.28
N ARG A 6 -5.81 -15.98 8.01
CA ARG A 6 -5.83 -16.07 9.48
C ARG A 6 -6.25 -17.47 9.88
N GLY A 7 -5.30 -18.30 10.31
CA GLY A 7 -5.58 -19.73 10.51
C GLY A 7 -6.07 -20.36 9.21
N ASP A 8 -7.27 -20.96 9.23
CA ASP A 8 -7.94 -21.54 8.05
C ASP A 8 -8.81 -20.53 7.26
N GLU A 9 -8.89 -19.27 7.69
CA GLU A 9 -9.76 -18.26 7.06
C GLU A 9 -9.00 -17.40 6.06
N LEU A 10 -9.41 -17.47 4.79
CA LEU A 10 -8.91 -16.66 3.68
C LEU A 10 -9.85 -15.47 3.47
N THR A 11 -9.47 -14.29 3.96
CA THR A 11 -10.25 -13.06 3.79
C THR A 11 -9.66 -12.17 2.70
N PRO A 12 -10.46 -11.62 1.78
CA PRO A 12 -9.98 -10.61 0.87
C PRO A 12 -9.65 -9.33 1.63
N LEU A 13 -8.40 -8.87 1.55
CA LEU A 13 -8.01 -7.55 2.04
C LEU A 13 -8.52 -6.51 1.06
N GLU A 14 -9.52 -5.74 1.48
CA GLU A 14 -9.88 -4.50 0.82
C GLU A 14 -8.76 -3.48 1.03
N THR A 15 -7.87 -3.37 0.04
CA THR A 15 -6.74 -2.43 0.03
C THR A 15 -7.15 -1.01 -0.34
N ASP A 16 -8.43 -0.76 -0.65
CA ASP A 16 -8.91 0.58 -1.03
C ASP A 16 -8.70 1.62 0.07
N ASN A 17 -8.52 1.17 1.32
CA ASN A 17 -8.20 2.03 2.47
C ASN A 17 -6.70 2.06 2.83
N LEU A 18 -5.85 1.29 2.13
CA LEU A 18 -4.45 1.09 2.48
C LEU A 18 -3.52 1.75 1.44
N ARG A 19 -3.52 3.08 1.46
CA ARG A 19 -2.73 3.92 0.55
C ARG A 19 -2.02 5.05 1.29
N VAL A 20 -0.94 5.53 0.70
CA VAL A 20 -0.27 6.76 1.09
C VAL A 20 -1.02 7.92 0.46
N ASP A 21 -1.45 8.87 1.30
CA ASP A 21 -1.99 10.14 0.83
C ASP A 21 -0.88 10.97 0.16
N VAL A 22 -1.16 11.42 -1.06
CA VAL A 22 -0.24 12.19 -1.91
C VAL A 22 -0.91 13.47 -2.39
N GLU A 23 -0.17 14.58 -2.34
CA GLU A 23 -0.65 15.87 -2.83
C GLU A 23 -0.58 15.92 -4.37
N GLY A 24 -1.70 16.23 -5.03
CA GLY A 24 -1.77 16.41 -6.49
C GLY A 24 -3.04 15.82 -7.11
N ASP A 25 -3.30 16.15 -8.37
CA ASP A 25 -4.40 15.56 -9.14
C ASP A 25 -3.97 14.18 -9.66
N VAL A 26 -4.21 13.15 -8.85
CA VAL A 26 -3.92 11.75 -9.19
C VAL A 26 -4.92 11.26 -10.24
N ARG A 27 -4.40 10.88 -11.41
CA ARG A 27 -5.19 10.29 -12.49
C ARG A 27 -5.44 8.80 -12.23
N ASN A 28 -4.36 8.05 -11.99
CA ASN A 28 -4.40 6.62 -11.72
C ASN A 28 -3.55 6.33 -10.48
N GLU A 29 -4.04 5.45 -9.63
CA GLU A 29 -3.37 4.99 -8.39
C GLU A 29 -3.33 3.45 -8.43
N TYR A 30 -2.16 2.89 -8.13
CA TYR A 30 -1.97 1.43 -8.08
C TYR A 30 -1.25 1.04 -6.80
N VAL A 31 -1.87 0.18 -5.99
CA VAL A 31 -1.25 -0.38 -4.78
C VAL A 31 -1.00 -1.87 -4.96
N ASN A 32 0.26 -2.28 -4.80
CA ASN A 32 0.71 -3.66 -4.94
C ASN A 32 1.39 -4.14 -3.66
N SER A 33 1.06 -5.35 -3.21
CA SER A 33 1.83 -6.01 -2.16
C SER A 33 3.15 -6.53 -2.74
N ILE A 34 4.29 -6.14 -2.19
CA ILE A 34 5.58 -6.69 -2.58
C ILE A 34 5.79 -8.04 -1.90
N ARG A 35 5.67 -8.07 -0.56
CA ARG A 35 5.87 -9.29 0.26
C ARG A 35 5.40 -9.10 1.70
N TRP A 36 5.24 -10.22 2.41
CA TRP A 36 5.21 -10.24 3.86
C TRP A 36 6.61 -10.00 4.43
N VAL A 37 6.73 -9.04 5.36
CA VAL A 37 7.96 -8.87 6.15
C VAL A 37 7.99 -9.91 7.27
N LYS A 38 6.81 -10.15 7.87
CA LYS A 38 6.52 -11.18 8.87
C LYS A 38 4.99 -11.32 8.98
N PRO A 39 4.44 -12.34 9.67
CA PRO A 39 3.00 -12.46 9.86
C PRO A 39 2.39 -11.15 10.40
N GLY A 40 1.30 -10.71 9.77
CA GLY A 40 0.64 -9.44 10.11
C GLY A 40 1.40 -8.17 9.71
N VAL A 41 2.51 -8.25 8.99
CA VAL A 41 3.25 -7.07 8.48
C VAL A 41 3.56 -7.22 7.00
N LEU A 42 3.00 -6.32 6.20
CA LEU A 42 3.12 -6.28 4.75
C LEU A 42 4.03 -5.13 4.31
N LEU A 43 4.86 -5.41 3.31
CA LEU A 43 5.54 -4.39 2.51
C LEU A 43 4.74 -4.19 1.22
N LEU A 44 4.33 -2.95 0.97
CA LEU A 44 3.55 -2.56 -0.21
C LEU A 44 4.29 -1.48 -1.00
N GLU A 45 3.92 -1.38 -2.27
CA GLU A 45 4.32 -0.32 -3.17
C GLU A 45 3.09 0.35 -3.75
N GLN A 46 3.09 1.67 -3.77
CA GLN A 46 2.10 2.48 -4.46
C GLN A 46 2.76 3.24 -5.61
N PHE A 47 2.04 3.30 -6.72
CA PHE A 47 2.43 4.04 -7.91
C PHE A 47 1.30 4.97 -8.33
N ASP A 48 1.59 6.27 -8.37
CA ASP A 48 0.64 7.34 -8.63
C ASP A 48 1.04 8.06 -9.93
N ILE A 49 0.10 8.13 -10.86
CA ILE A 49 0.25 8.86 -12.12
C ILE A 49 -0.55 10.16 -11.99
N PHE A 50 0.12 11.31 -12.01
CA PHE A 50 -0.52 12.62 -11.88
C PHE A 50 -0.94 13.19 -13.22
N ARG A 51 -1.99 14.01 -13.23
CA ARG A 51 -2.35 14.82 -14.40
C ARG A 51 -1.36 15.98 -14.57
N GLY A 52 -1.07 16.34 -15.82
CA GLY A 52 -0.26 17.52 -16.13
C GLY A 52 1.26 17.28 -16.23
N GLY A 53 1.71 16.02 -16.25
CA GLY A 53 3.10 15.68 -16.58
C GLY A 53 4.13 16.03 -15.50
N THR A 54 3.70 16.24 -14.25
CA THR A 54 4.55 16.60 -13.10
C THR A 54 5.47 15.47 -12.63
N GLY A 55 5.48 14.35 -13.36
CA GLY A 55 6.18 13.11 -13.01
C GLY A 55 5.32 12.17 -12.17
N ASP A 56 5.52 10.86 -12.34
CA ASP A 56 4.87 9.85 -11.53
C ASP A 56 5.53 9.74 -10.15
N ALA A 57 4.78 9.36 -9.11
CA ALA A 57 5.35 9.06 -7.81
C ALA A 57 5.29 7.58 -7.50
N ARG A 58 6.34 7.09 -6.84
CA ARG A 58 6.39 5.75 -6.28
C ARG A 58 6.67 5.82 -4.80
N TYR A 59 5.88 5.10 -4.01
CA TYR A 59 6.03 4.99 -2.57
C TYR A 59 6.17 3.53 -2.18
N GLN A 60 7.05 3.27 -1.22
CA GLN A 60 7.07 2.00 -0.51
C GLN A 60 6.65 2.24 0.92
N PHE A 61 5.77 1.40 1.44
CA PHE A 61 5.26 1.56 2.79
C PHE A 61 5.02 0.21 3.46
N ILE A 62 5.12 0.22 4.79
CA ILE A 62 4.88 -0.95 5.63
C ILE A 62 3.53 -0.77 6.28
N ALA A 63 2.68 -1.78 6.10
CA ALA A 63 1.41 -1.88 6.80
C ALA A 63 1.46 -3.00 7.83
N LYS A 64 0.98 -2.72 9.04
CA LYS A 64 0.84 -3.71 10.11
C LYS A 64 -0.64 -3.94 10.39
N PHE A 65 -1.01 -5.20 10.55
CA PHE A 65 -2.32 -5.60 11.02
C PHE A 65 -2.49 -5.20 12.48
N ASP A 66 -3.56 -4.45 12.76
CA ASP A 66 -4.00 -4.12 14.10
C ASP A 66 -5.20 -5.00 14.46
N ASP A 67 -4.96 -5.98 15.33
CA ASP A 67 -5.98 -6.92 15.83
C ASP A 67 -7.13 -6.23 16.57
N LYS A 68 -6.92 -5.03 17.12
CA LYS A 68 -7.97 -4.31 17.88
C LYS A 68 -9.07 -3.80 16.96
N ILE A 69 -8.69 -3.33 15.79
CA ILE A 69 -9.61 -2.74 14.80
C ILE A 69 -9.87 -3.66 13.61
N GLY A 70 -9.16 -4.78 13.55
CA GLY A 70 -9.32 -5.78 12.50
C GLY A 70 -8.81 -5.33 11.12
N LYS A 71 -7.91 -4.34 11.05
CA LYS A 71 -7.48 -3.69 9.80
C LYS A 71 -5.97 -3.46 9.75
N PHE A 72 -5.42 -3.37 8.54
CA PHE A 72 -4.04 -2.94 8.33
C PHE A 72 -3.92 -1.42 8.49
N GLN A 73 -2.84 -0.97 9.13
CA GLN A 73 -2.47 0.43 9.27
C GLN A 73 -1.07 0.66 8.74
N ILE A 74 -0.88 1.77 8.04
CA ILE A 74 0.45 2.18 7.57
C ILE A 74 1.26 2.65 8.77
N ILE A 75 2.38 1.99 9.05
CA ILE A 75 3.29 2.31 10.16
C ILE A 75 4.57 3.00 9.69
N SER A 76 4.88 2.93 8.41
CA SER A 76 6.05 3.57 7.81
C SER A 76 5.82 3.76 6.33
N LYS A 77 6.27 4.88 5.77
CA LYS A 77 6.24 5.17 4.33
C LYS A 77 7.51 5.88 3.89
N LYS A 78 7.97 5.61 2.68
CA LYS A 78 9.08 6.32 2.04
C LYS A 78 8.76 6.57 0.56
N LYS A 79 9.13 7.75 0.06
CA LYS A 79 9.11 8.02 -1.39
C LYS A 79 10.32 7.34 -2.02
N VAL A 80 10.09 6.61 -3.10
CA VAL A 80 11.16 6.01 -3.90
C VAL A 80 11.52 7.02 -4.98
N PRO A 81 12.78 7.50 -5.04
CA PRO A 81 13.20 8.38 -6.12
C PRO A 81 13.13 7.62 -7.44
N SER A 82 12.52 8.26 -8.45
CA SER A 82 12.59 7.80 -9.83
C SER A 82 14.06 7.81 -10.25
N ARG A 83 14.59 6.68 -10.74
CA ARG A 83 15.88 6.71 -11.43
C ARG A 83 15.63 7.39 -12.78
N GLU A 84 16.20 8.58 -12.95
CA GLU A 84 16.44 9.17 -14.28
C GLU A 84 17.44 8.30 -15.07
#